data_AF-A0A822ZB89-F1
#
_entry.id   AF-A0A822ZB89-F1
#
_cell.length_a   1.000
_cell.length_b   1.000
_cell.length_c   1.000
_cell.angle_alpha   90.00
_cell.angle_beta   90.00
_cell.angle_gamma   90.00
#
_symmetry.space_group_name_H-M   'P 1'
#
loop_
_entity.id
_entity.type
_entity.pdbx_description
1 polymer ?
#
loop_
_entity_poly.entity_id
_entity_poly.type
_entity_poly.pdbx_seq_one_letter_code
_entity_poly.pdbx_strand_id
1 'polypeptide(L)'
;MFFRNITVPPLSLGWFMNLQSVRNRSTKCLRAQTSTLELLSSHCGSVIQASIEKGSPQKALLDYKTVLCRVTQLDQQTLLSVLEACKISLNFETVSCIHTSVIKSGFQSYPSIVSSLIANFVACGRIDDTNRLLGEIPRWGFHLVSANLIIAGYMKTGEFDHANRVFSQMPCKDVVSWNSMIAGCVRNARPKEAINIFQQMINSNFSPDGFAFASVLTACARTGALNHGEWVHKLMIEKQIELNFILSAALIDMYSKCGRIQTAKQIFNSIRRDDVSVWNAMITGLAIHGLASDAMAILSRMEREGQTPDSITFIGILTACSHCGLVDQGRDYFTSMKRHYLIEPQLEHYGAMVDLLGRAGLLEEAHSMIMEMPIQPDVVIWRALLSACRIHGKAELGEAAINQMARADSGDYVLLSNIYSSAKRWNSAQRVRQLMRKKGVRKNSGLSWIEVGGVVHQFKVGDQTHPESQAIYRVLERLSRRIKLEGFVPSRELVLMDISEEEKEGNLNCHSEKLATAYGILKTSPRTEIRVSKNLRTCLDCHGWMKVVSKVLNRVILVRDRLRFHRFESGSCSCGDYW
;
A
#
# COMPACT_ATOMS: atom_id res chain seq x y z
N MET A 1 62.06 -18.07 47.44
CA MET A 1 63.02 -17.03 47.90
C MET A 1 62.21 -15.80 48.27
N PHE A 2 62.15 -15.48 49.57
CA PHE A 2 61.95 -14.16 50.21
C PHE A 2 60.75 -13.27 49.79
N PHE A 3 59.87 -12.73 50.64
CA PHE A 3 59.95 -12.16 52.02
C PHE A 3 58.59 -12.38 52.74
N ARG A 4 58.53 -12.96 53.96
CA ARG A 4 58.71 -12.40 55.33
C ARG A 4 57.47 -11.70 55.93
N ASN A 5 56.99 -12.34 57.01
CA ASN A 5 56.13 -11.82 58.07
C ASN A 5 56.69 -10.56 58.73
N ILE A 6 55.81 -9.61 59.06
CA ILE A 6 56.01 -8.64 60.15
C ILE A 6 54.70 -8.54 60.94
N THR A 7 54.76 -8.98 62.19
CA THR A 7 53.80 -8.75 63.28
C THR A 7 54.28 -7.58 64.14
N VAL A 8 53.41 -6.60 64.43
CA VAL A 8 53.57 -5.61 65.53
C VAL A 8 52.15 -5.18 66.03
N PRO A 9 51.98 -4.54 67.22
CA PRO A 9 51.31 -5.04 68.42
C PRO A 9 49.92 -4.37 68.69
N PRO A 10 49.18 -4.72 69.76
CA PRO A 10 47.84 -4.17 69.98
C PRO A 10 47.89 -2.79 70.65
N LEU A 11 47.30 -1.77 70.01
CA LEU A 11 47.06 -0.46 70.62
C LEU A 11 45.59 -0.33 71.05
N SER A 12 45.43 -0.30 72.38
CA SER A 12 44.37 0.25 73.23
C SER A 12 43.02 0.70 72.61
N LEU A 13 41.96 0.11 73.18
CA LEU A 13 40.50 0.31 73.04
C LEU A 13 39.93 1.73 73.34
N GLY A 14 40.67 2.81 73.12
CA GLY A 14 40.26 4.17 73.56
C GLY A 14 39.54 5.06 72.54
N TRP A 15 39.60 4.78 71.23
CA TRP A 15 39.17 5.74 70.20
C TRP A 15 38.02 5.26 69.28
N PHE A 16 37.50 4.06 69.48
CA PHE A 16 36.49 3.46 68.58
C PHE A 16 35.02 3.85 68.85
N MET A 17 34.71 4.50 69.98
CA MET A 17 33.30 4.80 70.32
C MET A 17 32.73 6.09 69.72
N ASN A 18 33.55 6.97 69.12
CA ASN A 18 33.03 8.20 68.49
C ASN A 18 32.94 8.18 66.95
N LEU A 19 33.51 7.17 66.27
CA LEU A 19 33.40 7.05 64.80
C LEU A 19 32.28 6.10 64.34
N GLN A 20 31.84 5.14 65.16
CA GLN A 20 30.70 4.27 64.82
C GLN A 20 29.33 4.98 64.93
N SER A 21 29.18 5.99 65.80
CA SER A 21 27.91 6.73 65.91
C SER A 21 27.70 7.72 64.76
N VAL A 22 28.79 8.28 64.21
CA VAL A 22 28.76 9.21 63.07
C VAL A 22 28.59 8.47 61.74
N ARG A 23 29.20 7.29 61.57
CA ARG A 23 29.06 6.46 60.34
C ARG A 23 27.70 5.76 60.23
N ASN A 24 27.04 5.43 61.35
CA ASN A 24 25.68 4.87 61.35
C ASN A 24 24.58 5.93 61.20
N ARG A 25 24.84 7.20 61.56
CA ARG A 25 23.92 8.31 61.31
C ARG A 25 23.97 8.78 59.85
N SER A 26 25.14 8.76 59.21
CA SER A 26 25.26 9.12 57.78
C SER A 26 24.64 8.07 56.85
N THR A 27 24.79 6.77 57.12
CA THR A 27 24.15 5.70 56.34
C THR A 27 22.64 5.59 56.57
N LYS A 28 22.14 5.89 57.77
CA LYS A 28 20.69 6.02 58.04
C LYS A 28 20.08 7.28 57.43
N CYS A 29 20.75 8.44 57.46
CA CYS A 29 20.28 9.65 56.76
C CYS A 29 20.27 9.47 55.24
N LEU A 30 21.30 8.84 54.67
CA LEU A 30 21.35 8.54 53.23
C LEU A 30 20.26 7.55 52.80
N ARG A 31 19.98 6.51 53.60
CA ARG A 31 18.86 5.58 53.36
C ARG A 31 17.48 6.23 53.57
N ALA A 32 17.34 7.11 54.55
CA ALA A 32 16.10 7.85 54.79
C ALA A 32 15.83 8.88 53.67
N GLN A 33 16.86 9.59 53.18
CA GLN A 33 16.76 10.51 52.04
C GLN A 33 16.45 9.79 50.72
N THR A 34 17.00 8.60 50.49
CA THR A 34 16.63 7.79 49.31
C THR A 34 15.19 7.29 49.41
N SER A 35 14.75 6.84 50.59
CA SER A 35 13.35 6.38 50.78
C SER A 35 12.30 7.51 50.63
N THR A 36 12.61 8.75 51.05
CA THR A 36 11.72 9.89 50.87
C THR A 36 11.69 10.41 49.44
N LEU A 37 12.82 10.35 48.72
CA LEU A 37 12.88 10.66 47.28
C LEU A 37 12.10 9.62 46.45
N GLU A 38 12.17 8.34 46.79
CA GLU A 38 11.41 7.26 46.14
C GLU A 38 9.89 7.40 46.39
N LEU A 39 9.48 7.70 47.63
CA LEU A 39 8.08 7.97 47.97
C LEU A 39 7.53 9.21 47.24
N LEU A 40 8.34 10.27 47.10
CA LEU A 40 7.97 11.46 46.33
C LEU A 40 7.85 11.15 44.83
N SER A 41 8.76 10.37 44.25
CA SER A 41 8.68 9.93 42.84
C SER A 41 7.43 9.09 42.58
N SER A 42 7.15 8.11 43.45
CA SER A 42 5.97 7.25 43.35
C SER A 42 4.66 8.03 43.49
N HIS A 43 4.60 8.98 44.44
CA HIS A 43 3.46 9.87 44.60
C HIS A 43 3.24 10.75 43.34
N CYS A 44 4.30 11.32 42.79
CA CYS A 44 4.23 12.10 41.55
C CYS A 44 3.78 11.25 40.35
N GLY A 45 4.23 10.00 40.24
CA GLY A 45 3.76 9.05 39.22
C GLY A 45 2.25 8.81 39.29
N SER A 46 1.70 8.64 40.50
CA SER A 46 0.26 8.45 40.71
C SER A 46 -0.58 9.66 40.29
N VAL A 47 -0.07 10.88 40.49
CA VAL A 47 -0.72 12.14 40.09
C VAL A 47 -0.76 12.27 38.57
N ILE A 48 0.36 11.95 37.90
CA ILE A 48 0.46 11.98 36.43
C ILE A 48 -0.47 10.94 35.81
N GLN A 49 -0.52 9.72 36.36
CA GLN A 49 -1.40 8.65 35.92
C GLN A 49 -2.89 9.03 36.05
N ALA A 50 -3.29 9.62 37.19
CA ALA A 50 -4.66 10.08 37.41
C ALA A 50 -5.08 11.21 36.44
N SER A 51 -4.15 12.07 36.02
CA SER A 51 -4.40 13.10 35.01
C SER A 51 -4.60 12.50 33.60
N ILE A 52 -3.96 11.37 33.29
CA ILE A 52 -4.12 10.65 32.02
C ILE A 52 -5.46 9.92 31.98
N GLU A 53 -5.85 9.24 33.05
CA GLU A 53 -7.14 8.53 33.16
C GLU A 53 -8.34 9.49 33.05
N LYS A 54 -8.16 10.75 33.45
CA LYS A 54 -9.14 11.83 33.27
C LYS A 54 -9.09 12.51 31.90
N GLY A 55 -8.30 12.00 30.96
CA GLY A 55 -8.21 12.51 29.58
C GLY A 55 -7.51 13.87 29.45
N SER A 56 -6.63 14.25 30.38
CA SER A 56 -5.94 15.56 30.39
C SER A 56 -4.42 15.44 30.19
N PRO A 57 -3.95 15.06 28.98
CA PRO A 57 -2.53 14.80 28.71
C PRO A 57 -1.65 16.05 28.81
N GLN A 58 -2.14 17.25 28.47
CA GLN A 58 -1.32 18.48 28.63
C GLN A 58 -1.06 18.81 30.10
N LYS A 59 -2.01 18.51 30.99
CA LYS A 59 -1.85 18.71 32.44
C LYS A 59 -0.81 17.74 33.00
N ALA A 60 -0.86 16.47 32.60
CA ALA A 60 0.15 15.47 32.96
C ALA A 60 1.58 15.90 32.57
N LEU A 61 1.75 16.55 31.42
CA LEU A 61 3.05 17.07 30.97
C LEU A 61 3.53 18.31 31.75
N LEU A 62 2.60 19.16 32.21
CA LEU A 62 2.91 20.30 33.06
C LEU A 62 3.33 19.85 34.46
N ASP A 63 2.62 18.87 35.01
CA ASP A 63 2.95 18.22 36.28
C ASP A 63 4.33 17.56 36.17
N TYR A 64 4.62 16.86 35.07
CA TYR A 64 5.94 16.29 34.79
C TYR A 64 7.07 17.34 34.78
N LYS A 65 6.90 18.48 34.09
CA LYS A 65 7.91 19.56 34.07
C LYS A 65 8.17 20.10 35.49
N THR A 66 7.14 20.16 36.32
CA THR A 66 7.25 20.62 37.72
C THR A 66 8.00 19.60 38.60
N VAL A 67 7.80 18.31 38.34
CA VAL A 67 8.48 17.21 39.04
C VAL A 67 9.97 17.12 38.66
N LEU A 68 10.31 17.37 37.39
CA LEU A 68 11.69 17.36 36.90
C LEU A 68 12.59 18.39 37.63
N CYS A 69 11.99 19.49 38.12
CA CYS A 69 12.69 20.51 38.91
C CYS A 69 12.97 20.07 40.36
N ARG A 70 12.33 19.00 40.85
CA ARG A 70 12.34 18.61 42.28
C ARG A 70 12.98 17.25 42.54
N VAL A 71 13.10 16.38 41.53
CA VAL A 71 13.57 14.99 41.70
C VAL A 71 14.70 14.71 40.70
N THR A 72 15.80 14.11 41.17
CA THR A 72 16.99 13.82 40.36
C THR A 72 16.95 12.46 39.64
N GLN A 73 16.13 11.52 40.11
CA GLN A 73 15.89 10.22 39.47
C GLN A 73 14.40 9.87 39.49
N LEU A 74 13.84 9.60 38.31
CA LEU A 74 12.46 9.16 38.15
C LEU A 74 12.40 7.63 38.19
N ASP A 75 11.34 7.12 38.81
CA ASP A 75 11.02 5.70 38.80
C ASP A 75 10.42 5.25 37.45
N GLN A 76 10.50 3.95 37.19
CA GLN A 76 10.04 3.34 35.93
C GLN A 76 8.57 3.62 35.63
N GLN A 77 7.70 3.62 36.65
CA GLN A 77 6.26 3.82 36.47
C GLN A 77 5.96 5.25 36.02
N THR A 78 6.59 6.25 36.65
CA THR A 78 6.43 7.65 36.27
C THR A 78 6.91 7.91 34.85
N LEU A 79 8.05 7.33 34.44
CA LEU A 79 8.53 7.45 33.05
C LEU A 79 7.54 6.87 32.04
N LEU A 80 6.92 5.72 32.34
CA LEU A 80 5.94 5.09 31.46
C LEU A 80 4.66 5.93 31.33
N SER A 81 4.13 6.45 32.44
CA SER A 81 2.94 7.31 32.41
C SER A 81 3.18 8.60 31.61
N VAL A 82 4.35 9.23 31.76
CA VAL A 82 4.69 10.44 31.00
C VAL A 82 4.84 10.13 29.51
N LEU A 83 5.48 9.00 29.16
CA LEU A 83 5.58 8.57 27.76
C LEU A 83 4.22 8.27 27.14
N GLU A 84 3.24 7.76 27.90
CA GLU A 84 1.88 7.58 27.40
C GLU A 84 1.18 8.94 27.16
N ALA A 85 1.37 9.92 28.06
CA ALA A 85 0.89 11.28 27.83
C ALA A 85 1.53 11.93 26.60
N CYS A 86 2.85 11.75 26.40
CA CYS A 86 3.58 12.24 25.23
C CYS A 86 3.07 11.64 23.92
N LYS A 87 2.66 10.37 23.93
CA LYS A 87 2.16 9.66 22.76
C LYS A 87 0.82 10.23 22.29
N ILE A 88 -0.06 10.55 23.23
CA ILE A 88 -1.36 11.18 22.95
C ILE A 88 -1.16 12.62 22.45
N SER A 89 -0.23 13.37 23.05
CA SER A 89 -0.01 14.79 22.72
C SER A 89 1.00 15.03 21.59
N LEU A 90 1.65 13.99 21.05
CA LEU A 90 2.74 14.05 20.07
C LEU A 90 3.88 15.02 20.46
N ASN A 91 4.24 15.07 21.75
CA ASN A 91 5.21 16.05 22.26
C ASN A 91 6.65 15.52 22.21
N PHE A 92 7.33 15.77 21.09
CA PHE A 92 8.71 15.32 20.86
C PHE A 92 9.75 15.89 21.84
N GLU A 93 9.62 17.16 22.25
CA GLU A 93 10.62 17.82 23.10
C GLU A 93 10.75 17.08 24.44
N THR A 94 9.60 16.72 25.03
CA THR A 94 9.55 15.92 26.26
C THR A 94 10.09 14.51 26.04
N VAL A 95 9.79 13.88 24.91
CA VAL A 95 10.31 12.52 24.56
C VAL A 95 11.84 12.53 24.44
N SER A 96 12.43 13.58 23.86
CA SER A 96 13.89 13.73 23.75
C SER A 96 14.56 13.92 25.11
N CYS A 97 13.94 14.69 25.99
CA CYS A 97 14.38 14.84 27.38
C CYS A 97 14.32 13.51 28.14
N ILE A 98 13.24 12.73 27.95
CA ILE A 98 13.09 11.40 28.57
C ILE A 98 14.14 10.44 28.00
N HIS A 99 14.38 10.45 26.70
CA HIS A 99 15.42 9.63 26.06
C HIS A 99 16.80 9.87 26.70
N THR A 100 17.19 11.15 26.82
CA THR A 100 18.45 11.54 27.48
C THR A 100 18.49 11.09 28.94
N SER A 101 17.36 11.21 29.65
CA SER A 101 17.23 10.77 31.04
C SER A 101 17.36 9.25 31.20
N VAL A 102 16.80 8.48 30.26
CA VAL A 102 16.85 7.01 30.23
C VAL A 102 18.27 6.51 30.01
N ILE A 103 19.05 7.15 29.14
CA ILE A 103 20.47 6.84 28.94
C ILE A 103 21.27 7.15 30.22
N LYS A 104 21.13 8.37 30.76
CA LYS A 104 21.86 8.82 31.96
C LYS A 104 21.57 7.97 33.19
N SER A 105 20.33 7.51 33.34
CA SER A 105 19.87 6.74 34.50
C SER A 105 20.06 5.23 34.33
N GLY A 106 20.58 4.76 33.19
CA GLY A 106 20.80 3.34 32.93
C GLY A 106 19.53 2.53 32.69
N PHE A 107 18.39 3.17 32.41
CA PHE A 107 17.12 2.49 32.11
C PHE A 107 17.09 1.85 30.72
N GLN A 108 18.17 1.97 29.94
CA GLN A 108 18.35 1.33 28.63
C GLN A 108 18.24 -0.21 28.65
N SER A 109 18.39 -0.84 29.82
CA SER A 109 18.21 -2.28 30.02
C SER A 109 16.76 -2.69 30.30
N TYR A 110 15.83 -1.74 30.51
CA TYR A 110 14.43 -2.00 30.84
C TYR A 110 13.56 -1.98 29.58
N PRO A 111 13.06 -3.14 29.10
CA PRO A 111 12.41 -3.21 27.80
C PRO A 111 11.13 -2.40 27.70
N SER A 112 10.37 -2.23 28.79
CA SER A 112 9.11 -1.47 28.78
C SER A 112 9.31 0.02 28.48
N ILE A 113 10.35 0.64 29.07
CA ILE A 113 10.67 2.06 28.87
C ILE A 113 11.18 2.28 27.45
N VAL A 114 12.09 1.43 26.99
CA VAL A 114 12.62 1.47 25.62
C VAL A 114 11.50 1.29 24.59
N SER A 115 10.57 0.36 24.82
CA SER A 115 9.40 0.16 23.94
C SER A 115 8.55 1.41 23.83
N SER A 116 8.24 2.04 24.97
CA SER A 116 7.39 3.23 25.03
C SER A 116 8.09 4.45 24.41
N LEU A 117 9.40 4.59 24.60
CA LEU A 117 10.22 5.61 23.92
C LEU A 117 10.19 5.44 22.41
N ILE A 118 10.39 4.23 21.91
CA ILE A 118 10.34 3.97 20.47
C ILE A 118 8.93 4.18 19.92
N ALA A 119 7.88 3.75 20.64
CA ALA A 119 6.49 4.05 20.29
C ALA A 119 6.27 5.53 20.05
N ASN A 120 6.81 6.36 20.93
CA ASN A 120 6.72 7.82 20.89
C ASN A 120 7.54 8.40 19.73
N PHE A 121 8.78 7.97 19.53
CA PHE A 121 9.58 8.43 18.39
C PHE A 121 8.93 8.07 17.04
N VAL A 122 8.38 6.86 16.93
CA VAL A 122 7.60 6.42 15.77
C VAL A 122 6.34 7.27 15.60
N ALA A 123 5.58 7.51 16.68
CA ALA A 123 4.36 8.33 16.63
C ALA A 123 4.64 9.78 16.18
N CYS A 124 5.79 10.33 16.59
CA CYS A 124 6.28 11.65 16.20
C CYS A 124 6.99 11.68 14.82
N GLY A 125 7.09 10.55 14.11
CA GLY A 125 7.77 10.46 12.81
C GLY A 125 9.30 10.63 12.85
N ARG A 126 9.92 10.44 14.02
CA ARG A 126 11.36 10.65 14.28
C ARG A 126 12.13 9.35 14.27
N ILE A 127 12.31 8.82 13.07
CA ILE A 127 12.95 7.53 12.82
C ILE A 127 14.45 7.55 13.12
N ASP A 128 15.15 8.65 12.83
CA ASP A 128 16.60 8.74 13.09
C ASP A 128 16.93 8.62 14.57
N ASP A 129 16.08 9.18 15.44
CA ASP A 129 16.24 9.07 16.89
C ASP A 129 15.90 7.67 17.40
N THR A 130 14.97 6.97 16.73
CA THR A 130 14.76 5.53 16.95
C THR A 130 16.03 4.75 16.60
N ASN A 131 16.63 5.01 15.43
CA ASN A 131 17.87 4.34 15.00
C ASN A 131 19.05 4.61 15.95
N ARG A 132 19.19 5.84 16.46
CA ARG A 132 20.22 6.18 17.46
C ARG A 132 20.01 5.42 18.76
N LEU A 133 18.79 5.43 19.30
CA LEU A 133 18.43 4.65 20.48
C LEU A 133 18.72 3.16 20.28
N LEU A 134 18.44 2.61 19.09
CA LEU A 134 18.76 1.21 18.78
C LEU A 134 20.26 0.94 18.69
N GLY A 135 21.06 1.89 18.20
CA GLY A 135 22.52 1.79 18.14
C GLY A 135 23.20 1.90 19.50
N GLU A 136 22.57 2.57 20.46
CA GLU A 136 23.08 2.77 21.82
C GLU A 136 22.79 1.58 22.75
N ILE A 137 21.95 0.63 22.36
CA ILE A 137 21.58 -0.54 23.16
C ILE A 137 22.58 -1.70 22.89
N PRO A 138 23.44 -2.08 23.87
CA PRO A 138 24.63 -2.92 23.61
C PRO A 138 24.38 -4.39 23.22
N ARG A 139 23.14 -4.89 23.36
CA ARG A 139 22.72 -6.24 22.93
C ARG A 139 21.26 -6.18 22.48
N TRP A 140 20.99 -6.73 21.30
CA TRP A 140 19.65 -6.86 20.69
C TRP A 140 18.76 -7.82 21.51
N GLY A 141 18.36 -7.39 22.71
CA GLY A 141 17.42 -8.08 23.58
C GLY A 141 16.05 -7.41 23.50
N PHE A 142 15.46 -7.33 22.31
CA PHE A 142 14.09 -6.83 22.23
C PHE A 142 13.15 -7.79 22.93
N HIS A 143 12.33 -7.25 23.84
CA HIS A 143 11.10 -7.92 24.18
C HIS A 143 10.23 -7.98 22.92
N LEU A 144 9.55 -9.10 22.69
CA LEU A 144 8.74 -9.37 21.49
C LEU A 144 7.81 -8.20 21.12
N VAL A 145 7.15 -7.62 22.13
CA VAL A 145 6.26 -6.47 22.01
C VAL A 145 6.97 -5.22 21.46
N SER A 146 8.19 -4.94 21.91
CA SER A 146 9.00 -3.79 21.48
C SER A 146 9.34 -3.90 20.00
N ALA A 147 9.81 -5.08 19.58
CA ALA A 147 10.18 -5.34 18.20
C ALA A 147 8.97 -5.22 17.26
N ASN A 148 7.82 -5.76 17.66
CA ASN A 148 6.58 -5.66 16.90
C ASN A 148 6.16 -4.19 16.68
N LEU A 149 6.29 -3.35 17.71
CA LEU A 149 5.95 -1.93 17.62
C LEU A 149 6.91 -1.15 16.71
N ILE A 150 8.21 -1.45 16.77
CA ILE A 150 9.22 -0.87 15.89
C ILE A 150 8.93 -1.22 14.43
N ILE A 151 8.68 -2.50 14.16
CA ILE A 151 8.31 -2.99 12.83
C ILE A 151 7.06 -2.27 12.33
N ALA A 152 5.99 -2.24 13.12
CA ALA A 152 4.75 -1.57 12.76
C ALA A 152 4.99 -0.07 12.45
N GLY A 153 5.88 0.58 13.20
CA GLY A 153 6.30 1.95 12.99
C GLY A 153 7.01 2.19 11.66
N TYR A 154 8.10 1.46 11.40
CA TYR A 154 8.83 1.54 10.13
C TYR A 154 7.93 1.19 8.94
N MET A 155 7.07 0.19 9.10
CA MET A 155 6.12 -0.18 8.05
C MET A 155 5.06 0.89 7.82
N LYS A 156 4.68 1.69 8.83
CA LYS A 156 3.76 2.82 8.68
C LYS A 156 4.40 3.99 7.93
N THR A 157 5.71 4.19 8.08
CA THR A 157 6.45 5.29 7.43
C THR A 157 7.03 4.94 6.07
N GLY A 158 6.94 3.67 5.64
CA GLY A 158 7.46 3.20 4.35
C GLY A 158 8.88 2.64 4.40
N GLU A 159 9.51 2.61 5.57
CA GLU A 159 10.90 2.20 5.81
C GLU A 159 11.05 0.66 5.89
N PHE A 160 10.72 -0.03 4.79
CA PHE A 160 10.73 -1.49 4.73
C PHE A 160 12.08 -2.11 5.12
N ASP A 161 13.21 -1.57 4.64
CA ASP A 161 14.53 -2.16 4.89
C ASP A 161 14.93 -2.07 6.36
N HIS A 162 14.46 -1.04 7.08
CA HIS A 162 14.63 -0.93 8.52
C HIS A 162 13.76 -1.94 9.26
N ALA A 163 12.47 -2.03 8.91
CA ALA A 163 11.56 -3.04 9.47
C ALA A 163 12.08 -4.47 9.28
N ASN A 164 12.55 -4.79 8.06
CA ASN A 164 13.05 -6.12 7.72
C ASN A 164 14.34 -6.47 8.46
N ARG A 165 15.23 -5.49 8.70
CA ARG A 165 16.41 -5.68 9.56
C ARG A 165 16.02 -6.02 10.98
N VAL A 166 15.09 -5.26 11.58
CA VAL A 166 14.59 -5.54 12.92
C VAL A 166 13.97 -6.93 12.98
N PHE A 167 13.05 -7.23 12.06
CA PHE A 167 12.39 -8.52 11.97
C PHE A 167 13.38 -9.69 11.84
N SER A 168 14.38 -9.58 10.97
CA SER A 168 15.38 -10.64 10.75
C SER A 168 16.19 -10.93 12.01
N GLN A 169 16.53 -9.88 12.79
CA GLN A 169 17.36 -9.99 13.99
C GLN A 169 16.56 -10.34 15.26
N MET A 170 15.23 -10.41 15.20
CA MET A 170 14.41 -10.83 16.34
C MET A 170 14.73 -12.28 16.74
N PRO A 171 15.10 -12.54 18.02
CA PRO A 171 15.42 -13.88 18.50
C PRO A 171 14.19 -14.79 18.58
N CYS A 172 13.01 -14.21 18.82
CA CYS A 172 11.73 -14.88 18.75
C CYS A 172 10.75 -14.03 17.92
N LYS A 173 9.89 -14.68 17.14
CA LYS A 173 8.85 -14.06 16.32
C LYS A 173 7.52 -14.66 16.72
N ASP A 174 6.45 -13.87 16.67
CA ASP A 174 5.09 -14.34 16.86
C ASP A 174 4.22 -13.99 15.66
N VAL A 175 2.94 -14.39 15.72
CA VAL A 175 1.94 -14.08 14.68
C VAL A 175 1.85 -12.57 14.45
N VAL A 176 1.99 -11.75 15.49
CA VAL A 176 1.95 -10.28 15.39
C VAL A 176 3.15 -9.73 14.61
N SER A 177 4.35 -10.29 14.81
CA SER A 177 5.55 -9.94 14.02
C SER A 177 5.32 -10.17 12.53
N TRP A 178 4.83 -11.37 12.18
CA TRP A 178 4.54 -11.75 10.80
C TRP A 178 3.44 -10.88 10.19
N ASN A 179 2.34 -10.69 10.91
CA ASN A 179 1.21 -9.87 10.48
C ASN A 179 1.61 -8.42 10.22
N SER A 180 2.45 -7.84 11.09
CA SER A 180 2.95 -6.48 10.93
C SER A 180 3.78 -6.32 9.65
N MET A 181 4.63 -7.31 9.35
CA MET A 181 5.42 -7.34 8.13
C MET A 181 4.54 -7.51 6.87
N ILE A 182 3.62 -8.47 6.86
CA ILE A 182 2.75 -8.76 5.70
C ILE A 182 1.84 -7.56 5.39
N ALA A 183 1.10 -7.07 6.39
CA ALA A 183 0.17 -5.95 6.20
C ALA A 183 0.93 -4.65 5.87
N GLY A 184 2.09 -4.45 6.48
CA GLY A 184 2.98 -3.35 6.14
C GLY A 184 3.44 -3.40 4.68
N CYS A 185 3.82 -4.58 4.17
CA CYS A 185 4.27 -4.75 2.79
C CYS A 185 3.15 -4.41 1.81
N VAL A 186 1.92 -4.87 2.10
CA VAL A 186 0.74 -4.47 1.33
C VAL A 186 0.57 -2.95 1.35
N ARG A 187 0.63 -2.31 2.52
CA ARG A 187 0.51 -0.84 2.65
C ARG A 187 1.56 -0.10 1.83
N ASN A 188 2.80 -0.56 1.87
CA ASN A 188 3.95 0.09 1.21
C ASN A 188 4.08 -0.27 -0.28
N ALA A 189 3.00 -0.74 -0.93
CA ALA A 189 2.97 -1.14 -2.33
C ALA A 189 4.03 -2.19 -2.71
N ARG A 190 4.34 -3.10 -1.76
CA ARG A 190 5.26 -4.23 -1.87
C ARG A 190 4.53 -5.58 -1.76
N PRO A 191 3.57 -5.87 -2.65
CA PRO A 191 2.74 -7.07 -2.51
C PRO A 191 3.51 -8.38 -2.79
N LYS A 192 4.60 -8.35 -3.55
CA LYS A 192 5.43 -9.55 -3.78
C LYS A 192 6.15 -9.96 -2.49
N GLU A 193 6.73 -8.99 -1.81
CA GLU A 193 7.38 -9.19 -0.52
C GLU A 193 6.39 -9.69 0.53
N ALA A 194 5.14 -9.19 0.52
CA ALA A 194 4.08 -9.68 1.39
C ALA A 194 3.79 -11.19 1.20
N ILE A 195 3.72 -11.66 -0.05
CA ILE A 195 3.52 -13.07 -0.39
C ILE A 195 4.71 -13.92 0.09
N ASN A 196 5.94 -13.46 -0.16
CA ASN A 196 7.15 -14.16 0.28
C ASN A 196 7.23 -14.28 1.80
N ILE A 197 6.91 -13.20 2.54
CA ILE A 197 6.90 -13.21 4.01
C ILE A 197 5.82 -14.15 4.55
N PHE A 198 4.65 -14.20 3.92
CA PHE A 198 3.62 -15.18 4.27
C PHE A 198 4.09 -16.62 4.05
N GLN A 199 4.76 -16.92 2.93
CA GLN A 199 5.36 -18.25 2.70
C GLN A 199 6.42 -18.59 3.76
N GLN A 200 7.25 -17.63 4.17
CA GLN A 200 8.22 -17.82 5.25
C GLN A 200 7.55 -18.10 6.59
N MET A 201 6.42 -17.46 6.89
CA MET A 201 5.61 -17.73 8.08
C MET A 201 5.16 -19.20 8.11
N ILE A 202 4.63 -19.70 7.00
CA ILE A 202 4.20 -21.10 6.87
C ILE A 202 5.38 -22.06 7.03
N ASN A 203 6.49 -21.80 6.33
CA ASN A 203 7.70 -22.63 6.38
C ASN A 203 8.35 -22.63 7.76
N SER A 204 8.09 -21.60 8.57
CA SER A 204 8.52 -21.50 9.96
C SER A 204 7.53 -22.16 10.94
N ASN A 205 6.55 -22.92 10.43
CA ASN A 205 5.51 -23.63 11.18
C ASN A 205 4.59 -22.74 12.02
N PHE A 206 4.44 -21.46 11.67
CA PHE A 206 3.44 -20.60 12.31
C PHE A 206 2.07 -20.79 11.65
N SER A 207 1.01 -20.88 12.48
CA SER A 207 -0.36 -20.89 11.97
C SER A 207 -0.80 -19.46 11.67
N PRO A 208 -1.17 -19.12 10.41
CA PRO A 208 -1.73 -17.82 10.10
C PRO A 208 -3.11 -17.64 10.73
N ASP A 209 -3.41 -16.41 11.12
CA ASP A 209 -4.74 -15.99 11.53
C ASP A 209 -5.50 -15.34 10.36
N GLY A 210 -6.77 -14.98 10.59
CA GLY A 210 -7.59 -14.32 9.57
C GLY A 210 -6.99 -13.01 9.05
N PHE A 211 -6.22 -12.30 9.86
CA PHE A 211 -5.56 -11.06 9.44
C PHE A 211 -4.41 -11.32 8.46
N ALA A 212 -3.59 -12.34 8.72
CA ALA A 212 -2.55 -12.81 7.81
C ALA A 212 -3.16 -13.20 6.45
N PHE A 213 -4.24 -13.98 6.47
CA PHE A 213 -4.96 -14.41 5.27
C PHE A 213 -5.52 -13.23 4.47
N ALA A 214 -6.24 -12.30 5.12
CA ALA A 214 -6.78 -11.11 4.44
C ALA A 214 -5.67 -10.27 3.79
N SER A 215 -4.54 -10.12 4.49
CA SER A 215 -3.38 -9.35 4.01
C SER A 215 -2.73 -10.02 2.79
N VAL A 216 -2.47 -11.33 2.82
CA VAL A 216 -1.85 -12.03 1.68
C VAL A 216 -2.82 -12.15 0.49
N LEU A 217 -4.12 -12.31 0.72
CA LEU A 217 -5.13 -12.29 -0.35
C LEU A 217 -5.15 -10.92 -1.04
N THR A 218 -5.07 -9.83 -0.28
CA THR A 218 -4.93 -8.47 -0.83
C THR A 218 -3.66 -8.32 -1.67
N ALA A 219 -2.54 -8.91 -1.23
CA ALA A 219 -1.29 -8.91 -2.00
C ALA A 219 -1.43 -9.67 -3.33
N CYS A 220 -2.07 -10.85 -3.32
CA CYS A 220 -2.38 -11.62 -4.52
C CYS A 220 -3.31 -10.83 -5.46
N ALA A 221 -4.35 -10.20 -4.91
CA ALA A 221 -5.28 -9.35 -5.65
C ALA A 221 -4.57 -8.17 -6.34
N ARG A 222 -3.60 -7.52 -5.69
CA ARG A 222 -2.84 -6.40 -6.27
C ARG A 222 -1.85 -6.83 -7.35
N THR A 223 -1.30 -8.03 -7.24
CA THR A 223 -0.35 -8.59 -8.22
C THR A 223 -1.02 -9.39 -9.32
N GLY A 224 -2.30 -9.75 -9.18
CA GLY A 224 -2.94 -10.71 -10.08
C GLY A 224 -2.29 -12.10 -10.02
N ALA A 225 -1.67 -12.46 -8.88
CA ALA A 225 -1.01 -13.74 -8.66
C ALA A 225 -2.05 -14.81 -8.30
N LEU A 226 -2.71 -15.36 -9.33
CA LEU A 226 -3.80 -16.32 -9.18
C LEU A 226 -3.33 -17.61 -8.51
N ASN A 227 -2.18 -18.17 -8.91
CA ASN A 227 -1.77 -19.47 -8.37
C ASN A 227 -1.47 -19.36 -6.86
N HIS A 228 -0.86 -18.24 -6.46
CA HIS A 228 -0.66 -17.93 -5.05
C HIS A 228 -1.98 -17.74 -4.32
N GLY A 229 -2.95 -17.02 -4.91
CA GLY A 229 -4.28 -16.84 -4.35
C GLY A 229 -5.05 -18.15 -4.17
N GLU A 230 -5.00 -19.06 -5.15
CA GLU A 230 -5.59 -20.39 -5.08
C GLU A 230 -4.91 -21.26 -4.02
N TRP A 231 -3.59 -21.21 -3.91
CA TRP A 231 -2.84 -21.88 -2.83
C TRP A 231 -3.24 -21.37 -1.45
N VAL A 232 -3.34 -20.05 -1.26
CA VAL A 232 -3.80 -19.45 0.00
C VAL A 232 -5.23 -19.90 0.32
N HIS A 233 -6.14 -19.87 -0.65
CA HIS A 233 -7.52 -20.29 -0.44
C HIS A 233 -7.62 -21.78 -0.08
N LYS A 234 -6.84 -22.65 -0.73
CA LYS A 234 -6.74 -24.07 -0.37
C LYS A 234 -6.22 -24.24 1.06
N LEU A 235 -5.18 -23.50 1.44
CA LEU A 235 -4.62 -23.54 2.80
C LEU A 235 -5.66 -23.11 3.85
N MET A 236 -6.50 -22.11 3.56
CA MET A 236 -7.60 -21.71 4.46
C MET A 236 -8.58 -22.87 4.69
N ILE A 237 -8.93 -23.62 3.64
CA ILE A 237 -9.81 -24.79 3.73
C ILE A 237 -9.13 -25.91 4.54
N GLU A 238 -7.87 -26.22 4.25
CA GLU A 238 -7.08 -27.24 4.97
C GLU A 238 -6.94 -26.92 6.47
N LYS A 239 -6.83 -25.63 6.82
CA LYS A 239 -6.77 -25.13 8.20
C LYS A 239 -8.14 -24.90 8.83
N GLN A 240 -9.23 -25.19 8.12
CA GLN A 240 -10.62 -25.00 8.58
C GLN A 240 -10.89 -23.57 9.08
N ILE A 241 -10.35 -22.58 8.36
CA ILE A 241 -10.56 -21.16 8.70
C ILE A 241 -11.99 -20.77 8.35
N GLU A 242 -12.74 -20.35 9.37
CA GLU A 242 -14.10 -19.84 9.18
C GLU A 242 -14.08 -18.50 8.43
N LEU A 243 -14.91 -18.38 7.39
CA LEU A 243 -15.03 -17.17 6.61
C LEU A 243 -15.94 -16.16 7.31
N ASN A 244 -15.34 -15.16 7.94
CA ASN A 244 -16.06 -13.93 8.30
C ASN A 244 -16.22 -13.01 7.08
N PHE A 245 -16.92 -11.88 7.25
CA PHE A 245 -17.16 -10.92 6.16
C PHE A 245 -15.86 -10.34 5.57
N ILE A 246 -14.82 -10.12 6.41
CA ILE A 246 -13.52 -9.59 5.97
C ILE A 246 -12.82 -10.57 5.03
N LEU A 247 -12.72 -11.85 5.43
CA LEU A 247 -12.10 -12.90 4.62
C LEU A 247 -12.90 -13.19 3.36
N SER A 248 -14.23 -13.17 3.47
CA SER A 248 -15.14 -13.33 2.34
C SER A 248 -14.95 -12.25 1.28
N ALA A 249 -14.95 -10.97 1.70
CA ALA A 249 -14.70 -9.85 0.81
C ALA A 249 -13.30 -9.91 0.19
N ALA A 250 -12.27 -10.30 0.97
CA ALA A 250 -10.90 -10.46 0.49
C ALA A 250 -10.76 -11.58 -0.56
N LEU A 251 -11.46 -12.71 -0.39
CA LEU A 251 -11.48 -13.80 -1.37
C LEU A 251 -12.18 -13.39 -2.67
N ILE A 252 -13.34 -12.73 -2.57
CA ILE A 252 -14.07 -12.20 -3.73
C ILE A 252 -13.21 -11.18 -4.49
N ASP A 253 -12.58 -10.24 -3.78
CA ASP A 253 -11.69 -9.24 -4.38
C ASP A 253 -10.49 -9.90 -5.06
N MET A 254 -9.87 -10.88 -4.40
CA MET A 254 -8.72 -11.61 -4.95
C MET A 254 -9.07 -12.34 -6.24
N TYR A 255 -10.12 -13.17 -6.25
CA TYR A 255 -10.52 -13.88 -7.47
C TYR A 255 -10.97 -12.93 -8.57
N SER A 256 -11.71 -11.86 -8.25
CA SER A 256 -12.13 -10.84 -9.21
C SER A 256 -10.92 -10.17 -9.86
N LYS A 257 -9.95 -9.70 -9.06
CA LYS A 257 -8.73 -9.03 -9.52
C LYS A 257 -7.67 -9.96 -10.10
N CYS A 258 -7.80 -11.26 -9.93
CA CYS A 258 -6.99 -12.28 -10.62
C CYS A 258 -7.65 -12.80 -11.91
N GLY A 259 -8.79 -12.23 -12.30
CA GLY A 259 -9.44 -12.55 -13.58
C GLY A 259 -10.43 -13.72 -13.53
N ARG A 260 -10.76 -14.22 -12.34
CA ARG A 260 -11.67 -15.35 -12.10
C ARG A 260 -13.02 -14.88 -11.56
N ILE A 261 -13.70 -14.01 -12.31
CA ILE A 261 -14.97 -13.40 -11.87
C ILE A 261 -16.07 -14.43 -11.60
N GLN A 262 -16.09 -15.55 -12.33
CA GLN A 262 -17.07 -16.62 -12.10
C GLN A 262 -16.83 -17.34 -10.77
N THR A 263 -15.58 -17.58 -10.39
CA THR A 263 -15.22 -18.13 -9.08
C THR A 263 -15.59 -17.15 -7.96
N ALA A 264 -15.37 -15.85 -8.17
CA ALA A 264 -15.80 -14.83 -7.23
C ALA A 264 -17.34 -14.84 -7.03
N LYS A 265 -18.13 -14.96 -8.11
CA LYS A 265 -19.59 -15.11 -8.05
C LYS A 265 -20.02 -16.38 -7.30
N GLN A 266 -19.34 -17.50 -7.54
CA GLN A 266 -19.60 -18.77 -6.84
C GLN A 266 -19.39 -18.62 -5.33
N ILE A 267 -18.25 -18.04 -4.92
CA ILE A 267 -17.94 -17.77 -3.52
C ILE A 267 -19.01 -16.87 -2.91
N PHE A 268 -19.30 -15.73 -3.55
CA PHE A 268 -20.33 -14.78 -3.11
C PHE A 268 -21.70 -15.42 -2.89
N ASN A 269 -22.11 -16.36 -3.75
CA ASN A 269 -23.39 -17.07 -3.61
C ASN A 269 -23.36 -18.14 -2.51
N SER A 270 -22.20 -18.73 -2.23
CA SER A 270 -22.02 -19.80 -1.23
C SER A 270 -21.88 -19.32 0.22
N ILE A 271 -21.56 -18.04 0.43
CA ILE A 271 -21.33 -17.46 1.75
C ILE A 271 -22.56 -16.71 2.28
N ARG A 272 -22.55 -16.46 3.59
CA ARG A 272 -23.45 -15.50 4.23
C ARG A 272 -22.97 -14.06 3.93
N ARG A 273 -23.92 -13.17 3.61
CA ARG A 273 -23.64 -11.80 3.11
C ARG A 273 -24.25 -10.74 4.03
N ASP A 274 -23.97 -10.86 5.34
CA ASP A 274 -24.57 -9.99 6.36
C ASP A 274 -23.99 -8.58 6.38
N ASP A 275 -22.85 -8.35 5.73
CA ASP A 275 -22.10 -7.10 5.76
C ASP A 275 -21.94 -6.51 4.35
N VAL A 276 -22.12 -5.19 4.26
CA VAL A 276 -22.07 -4.39 3.03
C VAL A 276 -20.74 -4.55 2.28
N SER A 277 -19.62 -4.79 2.99
CA SER A 277 -18.31 -5.00 2.38
C SER A 277 -18.25 -6.18 1.40
N VAL A 278 -19.02 -7.25 1.65
CA VAL A 278 -19.09 -8.43 0.78
C VAL A 278 -19.80 -8.10 -0.54
N TRP A 279 -20.87 -7.32 -0.47
CA TRP A 279 -21.60 -6.82 -1.63
C TRP A 279 -20.73 -5.87 -2.46
N ASN A 280 -20.04 -4.93 -1.78
CA ASN A 280 -19.13 -3.98 -2.41
C ASN A 280 -17.97 -4.66 -3.14
N ALA A 281 -17.39 -5.72 -2.56
CA ALA A 281 -16.36 -6.51 -3.21
C ALA A 281 -16.86 -7.14 -4.52
N MET A 282 -18.08 -7.68 -4.53
CA MET A 282 -18.68 -8.27 -5.73
C MET A 282 -19.02 -7.22 -6.79
N ILE A 283 -19.66 -6.11 -6.40
CA ILE A 283 -20.02 -4.99 -7.30
C ILE A 283 -18.76 -4.40 -7.96
N THR A 284 -17.74 -4.10 -7.17
CA THR A 284 -16.46 -3.58 -7.67
C THR A 284 -15.78 -4.60 -8.58
N GLY A 285 -15.81 -5.89 -8.22
CA GLY A 285 -15.33 -6.98 -9.05
C GLY A 285 -16.03 -7.04 -10.41
N LEU A 286 -17.34 -6.85 -10.47
CA LEU A 286 -18.09 -6.82 -11.73
C LEU A 286 -17.76 -5.57 -12.56
N ALA A 287 -17.62 -4.41 -11.89
CA ALA A 287 -17.28 -3.14 -12.53
C ALA A 287 -15.93 -3.20 -13.27
N ILE A 288 -14.88 -3.76 -12.64
CA ILE A 288 -13.56 -3.90 -13.29
C ILE A 288 -13.57 -4.87 -14.48
N HIS A 289 -14.55 -5.79 -14.54
CA HIS A 289 -14.75 -6.70 -15.67
C HIS A 289 -15.66 -6.14 -16.76
N GLY A 290 -16.23 -4.94 -16.56
CA GLY A 290 -17.17 -4.32 -17.51
C GLY A 290 -18.54 -5.01 -17.53
N LEU A 291 -18.95 -5.61 -16.41
CA LEU A 291 -20.23 -6.33 -16.29
C LEU A 291 -21.26 -5.46 -15.54
N ALA A 292 -21.62 -4.30 -16.11
CA ALA A 292 -22.49 -3.33 -15.43
C ALA A 292 -23.89 -3.88 -15.12
N SER A 293 -24.49 -4.65 -16.04
CA SER A 293 -25.79 -5.29 -15.82
C SER A 293 -25.78 -6.22 -14.60
N ASP A 294 -24.71 -7.02 -14.46
CA ASP A 294 -24.55 -7.88 -13.30
C ASP A 294 -24.34 -7.05 -12.02
N ALA A 295 -23.55 -5.97 -12.08
CA ALA A 295 -23.30 -5.10 -10.93
C ALA A 295 -24.59 -4.45 -10.42
N MET A 296 -25.44 -3.96 -11.32
CA MET A 296 -26.76 -3.41 -10.98
C MET A 296 -27.70 -4.50 -10.43
N ALA A 297 -27.66 -5.71 -10.97
CA ALA A 297 -28.44 -6.83 -10.44
C ALA A 297 -28.02 -7.20 -9.00
N ILE A 298 -26.72 -7.11 -8.69
CA ILE A 298 -26.22 -7.29 -7.32
C ILE A 298 -26.68 -6.15 -6.39
N LEU A 299 -26.69 -4.90 -6.85
CA LEU A 299 -27.25 -3.77 -6.09
C LEU A 299 -28.74 -4.00 -5.77
N SER A 300 -29.57 -4.32 -6.76
CA SER A 300 -30.99 -4.59 -6.52
C SER A 300 -31.22 -5.80 -5.62
N ARG A 301 -30.31 -6.79 -5.66
CA ARG A 301 -30.36 -7.95 -4.75
C ARG A 301 -29.97 -7.56 -3.32
N MET A 302 -28.96 -6.69 -3.15
CA MET A 302 -28.53 -6.16 -1.85
C MET A 302 -29.71 -5.53 -1.11
N GLU A 303 -30.46 -4.68 -1.81
CA GLU A 303 -31.63 -3.99 -1.26
C GLU A 303 -32.76 -4.96 -0.88
N ARG A 304 -33.05 -5.94 -1.75
CA ARG A 304 -34.06 -6.97 -1.47
C ARG A 304 -33.69 -7.87 -0.29
N GLU A 305 -32.39 -8.10 -0.07
CA GLU A 305 -31.88 -8.83 1.11
C GLU A 305 -31.75 -7.92 2.35
N GLY A 306 -32.28 -6.68 2.29
CA GLY A 306 -32.37 -5.76 3.43
C GLY A 306 -31.08 -5.02 3.78
N GLN A 307 -30.09 -5.06 2.89
CA GLN A 307 -28.81 -4.37 3.07
C GLN A 307 -28.87 -2.98 2.42
N THR A 308 -28.40 -1.95 3.13
CA THR A 308 -28.41 -0.57 2.66
C THR A 308 -27.14 -0.25 1.87
N PRO A 309 -27.23 0.18 0.61
CA PRO A 309 -26.08 0.66 -0.15
C PRO A 309 -25.32 1.76 0.59
N ASP A 310 -23.99 1.73 0.53
CA ASP A 310 -23.13 2.75 1.12
C ASP A 310 -22.37 3.54 0.04
N SER A 311 -21.55 4.49 0.49
CA SER A 311 -20.65 5.28 -0.37
C SER A 311 -19.80 4.41 -1.30
N ILE A 312 -19.26 3.31 -0.81
CA ILE A 312 -18.41 2.41 -1.60
C ILE A 312 -19.25 1.66 -2.65
N THR A 313 -20.49 1.30 -2.34
CA THR A 313 -21.43 0.69 -3.28
C THR A 313 -21.60 1.56 -4.53
N PHE A 314 -21.85 2.86 -4.34
CA PHE A 314 -22.06 3.79 -5.46
C PHE A 314 -20.79 4.03 -6.27
N ILE A 315 -19.61 4.07 -5.66
CA ILE A 315 -18.33 4.11 -6.41
C ILE A 315 -18.25 2.91 -7.38
N GLY A 316 -18.57 1.71 -6.90
CA GLY A 316 -18.58 0.49 -7.72
C GLY A 316 -19.56 0.58 -8.90
N ILE A 317 -20.78 1.06 -8.66
CA ILE A 317 -21.83 1.20 -9.69
C ILE A 317 -21.45 2.27 -10.73
N LEU A 318 -21.00 3.44 -10.29
CA LEU A 318 -20.56 4.51 -11.19
C LEU A 318 -19.35 4.08 -12.04
N THR A 319 -18.42 3.31 -11.45
CA THR A 319 -17.30 2.71 -12.20
C THR A 319 -17.80 1.72 -13.25
N ALA A 320 -18.81 0.91 -12.93
CA ALA A 320 -19.41 -0.02 -13.88
C ALA A 320 -20.07 0.72 -15.05
N CYS A 321 -20.82 1.79 -14.75
CA CYS A 321 -21.39 2.68 -15.77
C CYS A 321 -20.30 3.30 -16.64
N SER A 322 -19.22 3.81 -16.03
CA SER A 322 -18.07 4.39 -16.74
C SER A 322 -17.43 3.40 -17.71
N HIS A 323 -17.24 2.14 -17.31
CA HIS A 323 -16.62 1.13 -18.17
C HIS A 323 -17.51 0.61 -19.30
N CYS A 324 -18.82 0.84 -19.22
CA CYS A 324 -19.81 0.41 -20.21
C CYS A 324 -20.46 1.57 -20.98
N GLY A 325 -20.09 2.82 -20.68
CA GLY A 325 -20.62 4.01 -21.33
C GLY A 325 -22.09 4.31 -21.00
N LEU A 326 -22.58 3.86 -19.84
CA LEU A 326 -23.97 4.01 -19.41
C LEU A 326 -24.17 5.38 -18.73
N VAL A 327 -24.07 6.46 -19.52
CA VAL A 327 -24.06 7.84 -19.01
C VAL A 327 -25.33 8.17 -18.23
N ASP A 328 -26.49 7.88 -18.80
CA ASP A 328 -27.78 8.24 -18.19
C ASP A 328 -28.00 7.50 -16.87
N GLN A 329 -27.71 6.20 -16.84
CA GLN A 329 -27.77 5.42 -15.60
C GLN A 329 -26.77 5.92 -14.55
N GLY A 330 -25.56 6.32 -14.97
CA GLY A 330 -24.58 6.94 -14.07
C GLY A 330 -25.11 8.23 -13.43
N ARG A 331 -25.76 9.10 -14.21
CA ARG A 331 -26.41 10.33 -13.69
C ARG A 331 -27.56 10.01 -12.73
N ASP A 332 -28.38 9.02 -13.06
CA ASP A 332 -29.49 8.59 -12.23
C ASP A 332 -29.01 8.06 -10.88
N TYR A 333 -28.00 7.17 -10.88
CA TYR A 333 -27.43 6.64 -9.64
C TYR A 333 -26.71 7.72 -8.83
N PHE A 334 -25.97 8.64 -9.47
CA PHE A 334 -25.31 9.74 -8.76
C PHE A 334 -26.32 10.69 -8.10
N THR A 335 -27.47 10.92 -8.74
CA THR A 335 -28.57 11.71 -8.18
C THR A 335 -29.30 10.95 -7.08
N SER A 336 -29.58 9.67 -7.31
CA SER A 336 -30.27 8.79 -6.37
C SER A 336 -29.48 8.62 -5.08
N MET A 337 -28.16 8.47 -5.15
CA MET A 337 -27.24 8.43 -4.01
C MET A 337 -27.48 9.58 -3.04
N LYS A 338 -27.65 10.81 -3.56
CA LYS A 338 -27.90 12.00 -2.74
C LYS A 338 -29.35 12.07 -2.25
N ARG A 339 -30.32 11.85 -3.15
CA ARG A 339 -31.73 12.10 -2.86
C ARG A 339 -32.42 10.98 -2.07
N HIS A 340 -32.11 9.72 -2.40
CA HIS A 340 -32.77 8.56 -1.81
C HIS A 340 -31.95 7.92 -0.69
N TYR A 341 -30.63 7.86 -0.83
CA TYR A 341 -29.75 7.23 0.17
C TYR A 341 -29.09 8.23 1.12
N LEU A 342 -29.25 9.54 0.87
CA LEU A 342 -28.68 10.62 1.69
C LEU A 342 -27.15 10.51 1.85
N ILE A 343 -26.47 10.01 0.82
CA ILE A 343 -25.02 9.87 0.80
C ILE A 343 -24.41 11.07 0.08
N GLU A 344 -23.60 11.83 0.81
CA GLU A 344 -22.87 12.96 0.25
C GLU A 344 -21.72 12.51 -0.66
N PRO A 345 -21.62 13.03 -1.91
CA PRO A 345 -20.59 12.61 -2.84
C PRO A 345 -19.17 12.96 -2.36
N GLN A 346 -18.34 11.94 -2.23
CA GLN A 346 -16.90 12.05 -1.99
C GLN A 346 -16.09 12.17 -3.30
N LEU A 347 -14.79 12.46 -3.19
CA LEU A 347 -13.87 12.64 -4.33
C LEU A 347 -13.94 11.49 -5.35
N GLU A 348 -14.05 10.26 -4.86
CA GLU A 348 -14.10 9.05 -5.69
C GLU A 348 -15.35 8.99 -6.56
N HIS A 349 -16.49 9.49 -6.08
CA HIS A 349 -17.73 9.54 -6.87
C HIS A 349 -17.63 10.57 -8.00
N TYR A 350 -17.10 11.76 -7.69
CA TYR A 350 -16.82 12.77 -8.71
C TYR A 350 -15.81 12.26 -9.73
N GLY A 351 -14.74 11.58 -9.29
CA GLY A 351 -13.77 10.95 -10.17
C GLY A 351 -14.39 9.92 -11.11
N ALA A 352 -15.30 9.07 -10.61
CA ALA A 352 -16.02 8.10 -11.43
C ALA A 352 -16.95 8.77 -12.45
N MET A 353 -17.65 9.85 -12.07
CA MET A 353 -18.51 10.61 -12.98
C MET A 353 -17.70 11.36 -14.04
N VAL A 354 -16.59 11.99 -13.69
CA VAL A 354 -15.69 12.66 -14.62
C VAL A 354 -15.08 11.67 -15.62
N ASP A 355 -14.72 10.46 -15.15
CA ASP A 355 -14.25 9.39 -16.04
C ASP A 355 -15.36 8.93 -17.00
N LEU A 356 -16.60 8.75 -16.52
CA LEU A 356 -17.76 8.38 -17.33
C LEU A 356 -18.06 9.43 -18.42
N LEU A 357 -18.22 10.70 -18.02
CA LEU A 357 -18.49 11.82 -18.92
C LEU A 357 -17.34 12.04 -19.91
N GLY A 358 -16.11 11.96 -19.41
CA GLY A 358 -14.90 12.12 -20.21
C GLY A 358 -14.77 11.05 -21.30
N ARG A 359 -15.02 9.78 -20.97
CA ARG A 359 -15.03 8.69 -21.96
C ARG A 359 -16.12 8.88 -23.01
N ALA A 360 -17.30 9.35 -22.60
CA ALA A 360 -18.42 9.65 -23.49
C ALA A 360 -18.19 10.89 -24.39
N GLY A 361 -17.13 11.67 -24.16
CA GLY A 361 -16.83 12.89 -24.94
C GLY A 361 -17.53 14.14 -24.44
N LEU A 362 -18.24 14.06 -23.31
CA LEU A 362 -18.93 15.16 -22.65
C LEU A 362 -17.95 15.98 -21.80
N LEU A 363 -16.89 16.48 -22.43
CA LEU A 363 -15.76 17.10 -21.74
C LEU A 363 -16.12 18.41 -21.02
N GLU A 364 -17.01 19.20 -21.59
CA GLU A 364 -17.46 20.46 -20.97
C GLU A 364 -18.30 20.19 -19.71
N GLU A 365 -19.18 19.17 -19.75
CA GLU A 365 -19.96 18.73 -18.59
C GLU A 365 -19.03 18.15 -17.51
N ALA A 366 -18.05 17.34 -17.90
CA ALA A 366 -17.04 16.81 -16.98
C ALA A 366 -16.25 17.95 -16.30
N HIS A 367 -15.88 19.00 -17.05
CA HIS A 367 -15.18 20.16 -16.51
C HIS A 367 -16.09 20.99 -15.59
N SER A 368 -17.33 21.28 -15.98
CA SER A 368 -18.31 21.99 -15.13
C SER A 368 -18.55 21.25 -13.81
N MET A 369 -18.68 19.92 -13.84
CA MET A 369 -18.81 19.11 -12.62
C MET A 369 -17.61 19.27 -11.66
N ILE A 370 -16.39 19.40 -12.17
CA ILE A 370 -15.18 19.64 -11.36
C ILE A 370 -15.17 21.06 -10.79
N MET A 371 -15.72 22.04 -11.50
CA MET A 371 -15.78 23.42 -11.02
C MET A 371 -16.90 23.64 -10.00
N GLU A 372 -17.98 22.86 -10.09
CA GLU A 372 -19.17 22.96 -9.24
C GLU A 372 -19.11 22.09 -7.98
N MET A 373 -18.17 21.14 -7.89
CA MET A 373 -18.09 20.27 -6.72
C MET A 373 -17.75 21.05 -5.44
N PRO A 374 -18.38 20.72 -4.30
CA PRO A 374 -18.21 21.47 -3.05
C PRO A 374 -16.90 21.14 -2.31
N ILE A 375 -16.07 20.26 -2.88
CA ILE A 375 -14.83 19.73 -2.30
C ILE A 375 -13.68 20.03 -3.26
N GLN A 376 -12.48 20.32 -2.75
CA GLN A 376 -11.32 20.57 -3.60
C GLN A 376 -10.99 19.33 -4.46
N PRO A 377 -10.92 19.44 -5.80
CA PRO A 377 -10.61 18.32 -6.67
C PRO A 377 -9.18 17.84 -6.45
N ASP A 378 -9.00 16.52 -6.43
CA ASP A 378 -7.70 15.89 -6.28
C ASP A 378 -7.02 15.66 -7.64
N VAL A 379 -5.78 15.16 -7.58
CA VAL A 379 -4.99 14.85 -8.78
C VAL A 379 -5.64 13.74 -9.62
N VAL A 380 -6.41 12.83 -9.02
CA VAL A 380 -7.03 11.70 -9.74
C VAL A 380 -8.17 12.19 -10.65
N ILE A 381 -8.99 13.12 -10.18
CA ILE A 381 -10.08 13.72 -10.96
C ILE A 381 -9.53 14.48 -12.18
N TRP A 382 -8.52 15.34 -11.99
CA TRP A 382 -7.89 16.08 -13.09
C TRP A 382 -7.22 15.14 -14.10
N ARG A 383 -6.66 14.01 -13.64
CA ARG A 383 -6.11 12.97 -14.52
C ARG A 383 -7.17 12.26 -15.36
N ALA A 384 -8.36 12.03 -14.80
CA ALA A 384 -9.48 11.46 -15.55
C ALA A 384 -9.86 12.39 -16.71
N LEU A 385 -10.01 13.70 -16.42
CA LEU A 385 -10.27 14.70 -17.46
C LEU A 385 -9.14 14.79 -18.49
N LEU A 386 -7.87 14.85 -18.05
CA LEU A 386 -6.70 14.88 -18.94
C LEU A 386 -6.65 13.65 -19.86
N SER A 387 -6.98 12.47 -19.33
CA SER A 387 -7.05 11.23 -20.11
C SER A 387 -8.16 11.31 -21.17
N ALA A 388 -9.32 11.87 -20.82
CA ALA A 388 -10.42 12.09 -21.75
C ALA A 388 -10.06 13.11 -22.84
N CYS A 389 -9.37 14.20 -22.50
CA CYS A 389 -8.85 15.18 -23.45
C CYS A 389 -7.91 14.56 -24.48
N ARG A 390 -7.13 13.53 -24.11
CA ARG A 390 -6.33 12.76 -25.08
C ARG A 390 -7.19 11.97 -26.05
N ILE A 391 -8.22 11.31 -25.55
CA ILE A 391 -9.10 10.47 -26.39
C ILE A 391 -9.82 11.33 -27.43
N HIS A 392 -10.27 12.51 -27.04
CA HIS A 392 -11.07 13.42 -27.88
C HIS A 392 -10.29 14.59 -28.49
N GLY A 393 -8.95 14.62 -28.34
CA GLY A 393 -8.08 15.61 -28.98
C GLY A 393 -8.21 17.06 -28.48
N LYS A 394 -8.74 17.30 -27.27
CA LYS A 394 -8.91 18.66 -26.71
C LYS A 394 -7.67 19.14 -25.96
N ALA A 395 -6.70 19.68 -26.69
CA ALA A 395 -5.40 20.08 -26.14
C ALA A 395 -5.47 21.20 -25.09
N GLU A 396 -6.32 22.19 -25.30
CA GLU A 396 -6.42 23.37 -24.41
C GLU A 396 -6.99 22.99 -23.04
N LEU A 397 -8.05 22.19 -23.02
CA LEU A 397 -8.63 21.67 -21.78
C LEU A 397 -7.66 20.74 -21.04
N GLY A 398 -6.86 19.95 -21.76
CA GLY A 398 -5.80 19.13 -21.16
C GLY A 398 -4.69 19.96 -20.51
N GLU A 399 -4.31 21.09 -21.10
CA GLU A 399 -3.36 22.04 -20.51
C GLU A 399 -3.93 22.69 -19.25
N ALA A 400 -5.19 23.13 -19.30
CA ALA A 400 -5.90 23.69 -18.16
C ALA A 400 -5.95 22.69 -16.99
N ALA A 401 -6.29 21.42 -17.26
CA ALA A 401 -6.36 20.37 -16.24
C ALA A 401 -5.02 20.18 -15.49
N ILE A 402 -3.89 20.18 -16.21
CA ILE A 402 -2.57 20.05 -15.57
C ILE A 402 -2.19 21.26 -14.74
N ASN A 403 -2.57 22.47 -15.18
CA ASN A 403 -2.27 23.68 -14.44
C ASN A 403 -2.99 23.73 -13.09
N GLN A 404 -4.10 23.03 -12.95
CA GLN A 404 -4.83 22.88 -11.67
C GLN A 404 -4.24 21.81 -10.74
N MET A 405 -3.31 20.97 -11.22
CA MET A 405 -2.74 19.89 -10.42
C MET A 405 -1.61 20.41 -9.52
N ALA A 406 -1.81 20.37 -8.20
CA ALA A 406 -0.79 20.75 -7.22
C ALA A 406 0.52 19.93 -7.35
N ARG A 407 0.40 18.64 -7.72
CA ARG A 407 1.55 17.74 -7.94
C ARG A 407 1.29 16.81 -9.13
N ALA A 408 1.74 17.24 -10.31
CA ALA A 408 1.77 16.40 -11.50
C ALA A 408 2.95 15.41 -11.47
N ASP A 409 2.71 14.18 -11.90
CA ASP A 409 3.74 13.15 -12.04
C ASP A 409 4.29 13.04 -13.47
N SER A 410 5.19 12.09 -13.68
CA SER A 410 5.79 11.87 -15.00
C SER A 410 4.81 11.38 -16.06
N GLY A 411 3.78 10.63 -15.67
CA GLY A 411 2.72 10.17 -16.55
C GLY A 411 1.87 11.32 -17.06
N ASP A 412 1.56 12.30 -16.20
CA ASP A 412 0.74 13.47 -16.53
C ASP A 412 1.41 14.34 -17.60
N TYR A 413 2.69 14.67 -17.41
CA TYR A 413 3.45 15.41 -18.41
C TYR A 413 3.66 14.63 -19.71
N VAL A 414 3.85 13.31 -19.63
CA VAL A 414 3.90 12.46 -20.83
C VAL A 414 2.58 12.51 -21.58
N LEU A 415 1.45 12.45 -20.86
CA LEU A 415 0.12 12.50 -21.44
C LEU A 415 -0.14 13.83 -22.15
N LEU A 416 0.18 14.97 -21.53
CA LEU A 416 0.06 16.29 -22.16
C LEU A 416 0.96 16.46 -23.37
N SER A 417 2.23 16.02 -23.28
CA SER A 417 3.12 16.01 -24.42
C SER A 417 2.53 15.21 -25.57
N ASN A 418 1.88 14.08 -25.28
CA ASN A 418 1.27 13.25 -26.30
C ASN A 418 0.03 13.93 -26.92
N ILE A 419 -0.80 14.59 -26.10
CA ILE A 419 -1.95 15.37 -26.59
C ILE A 419 -1.50 16.46 -27.56
N TYR A 420 -0.46 17.23 -27.23
CA TYR A 420 0.07 18.25 -28.14
C TYR A 420 0.62 17.65 -29.44
N SER A 421 1.35 16.54 -29.37
CA SER A 421 1.86 15.89 -30.57
C SER A 421 0.73 15.37 -31.47
N SER A 422 -0.33 14.77 -30.90
CA SER A 422 -1.51 14.36 -31.67
C SER A 422 -2.24 15.56 -32.30
N ALA A 423 -2.21 16.72 -31.66
CA ALA A 423 -2.70 17.99 -32.21
C ALA A 423 -1.70 18.69 -33.15
N LYS A 424 -0.59 18.05 -33.53
CA LYS A 424 0.51 18.61 -34.36
C LYS A 424 1.17 19.88 -33.79
N ARG A 425 1.04 20.12 -32.48
CA ARG A 425 1.65 21.25 -31.75
C ARG A 425 3.02 20.87 -31.18
N TRP A 426 3.99 20.56 -32.05
CA TRP A 426 5.32 20.04 -31.69
C TRP A 426 6.09 20.94 -30.71
N ASN A 427 6.05 22.26 -30.90
CA ASN A 427 6.70 23.24 -30.02
C ASN A 427 6.16 23.18 -28.58
N SER A 428 4.86 22.96 -28.40
CA SER A 428 4.26 22.79 -27.07
C SER A 428 4.66 21.45 -26.46
N ALA A 429 4.65 20.36 -27.23
CA ALA A 429 5.12 19.05 -26.77
C ALA A 429 6.60 19.09 -26.30
N GLN A 430 7.47 19.75 -27.06
CA GLN A 430 8.88 19.91 -26.71
C GLN A 430 9.07 20.73 -25.43
N ARG A 431 8.31 21.82 -25.25
CA ARG A 431 8.31 22.61 -24.02
C ARG A 431 7.94 21.78 -22.79
N VAL A 432 6.92 20.92 -22.89
CA VAL A 432 6.55 20.01 -21.80
C VAL A 432 7.69 19.04 -21.47
N ARG A 433 8.37 18.47 -22.49
CA ARG A 433 9.53 17.58 -22.27
C ARG A 433 10.71 18.29 -21.62
N GLN A 434 10.97 19.56 -21.98
CA GLN A 434 11.98 20.38 -21.34
C GLN A 434 11.62 20.66 -19.87
N LEU A 435 10.36 20.96 -19.59
CA LEU A 435 9.87 21.16 -18.22
C LEU A 435 10.06 19.90 -17.36
N MET A 436 9.77 18.72 -17.90
CA MET A 436 10.03 17.44 -17.21
C MET A 436 11.51 17.32 -16.82
N ARG A 437 12.44 17.63 -17.74
CA ARG A 437 13.89 17.60 -17.48
C ARG A 437 14.28 18.60 -16.39
N LYS A 438 13.78 19.83 -16.48
CA LYS A 438 14.05 20.90 -15.48
C LYS A 438 13.55 20.52 -14.08
N LYS A 439 12.41 19.86 -13.97
CA LYS A 439 11.83 19.38 -12.70
C LYS A 439 12.42 18.04 -12.22
N GLY A 440 13.37 17.45 -12.95
CA GLY A 440 13.94 16.13 -12.60
C GLY A 440 12.95 14.96 -12.72
N VAL A 441 11.83 15.15 -13.44
CA VAL A 441 10.76 14.17 -13.55
C VAL A 441 11.13 13.09 -14.57
N ARG A 442 11.38 11.86 -14.10
CA ARG A 442 11.72 10.71 -14.96
C ARG A 442 10.45 9.95 -15.39
N LYS A 443 10.38 9.57 -16.67
CA LYS A 443 9.27 8.78 -17.24
C LYS A 443 9.15 7.42 -16.52
N ASN A 444 7.98 7.14 -15.98
CA ASN A 444 7.67 5.80 -15.45
C ASN A 444 7.63 4.79 -16.62
N SER A 445 8.35 3.69 -16.48
CA SER A 445 8.39 2.64 -17.49
C SER A 445 7.16 1.74 -17.37
N GLY A 446 6.52 1.42 -18.49
CA GLY A 446 5.42 0.46 -18.53
C GLY A 446 5.94 -0.94 -18.20
N LEU A 447 5.39 -1.54 -17.15
CA LEU A 447 5.73 -2.86 -16.65
C LEU A 447 4.54 -3.78 -16.86
N SER A 448 4.77 -4.89 -17.53
CA SER A 448 3.79 -5.96 -17.68
C SER A 448 4.33 -7.23 -17.08
N TRP A 449 3.46 -8.07 -16.54
CA TRP A 449 3.87 -9.32 -15.92
C TRP A 449 2.84 -10.43 -16.12
N ILE A 450 3.33 -11.65 -16.02
CA ILE A 450 2.57 -12.88 -16.23
C ILE A 450 3.03 -13.92 -15.22
N GLU A 451 2.08 -14.69 -14.68
CA GLU A 451 2.37 -15.82 -13.80
C GLU A 451 2.32 -17.12 -14.60
N VAL A 452 3.45 -17.84 -14.69
CA VAL A 452 3.56 -19.15 -15.34
C VAL A 452 4.31 -20.08 -14.41
N GLY A 453 3.77 -21.29 -14.19
CA GLY A 453 4.41 -22.29 -13.32
C GLY A 453 4.61 -21.81 -11.87
N GLY A 454 3.73 -20.93 -11.37
CA GLY A 454 3.85 -20.36 -10.02
C GLY A 454 4.90 -19.26 -9.87
N VAL A 455 5.54 -18.81 -10.97
CA VAL A 455 6.53 -17.73 -10.96
C VAL A 455 5.99 -16.52 -11.71
N VAL A 456 6.14 -15.33 -11.10
CA VAL A 456 5.73 -14.05 -11.73
C VAL A 456 6.90 -13.48 -12.53
N HIS A 457 6.80 -13.55 -13.86
CA HIS A 457 7.77 -13.00 -14.80
C HIS A 457 7.39 -11.56 -15.17
N GLN A 458 8.35 -10.64 -15.12
CA GLN A 458 8.15 -9.22 -15.38
C GLN A 458 8.92 -8.78 -16.62
N PHE A 459 8.32 -7.88 -17.39
CA PHE A 459 8.87 -7.37 -18.63
C PHE A 459 8.74 -5.85 -18.66
N LYS A 460 9.83 -5.17 -19.02
CA LYS A 460 9.85 -3.77 -19.42
C LYS A 460 9.81 -3.65 -20.95
N VAL A 461 9.64 -2.43 -21.46
CA VAL A 461 9.74 -2.18 -22.91
C VAL A 461 11.15 -2.53 -23.38
N GLY A 462 11.27 -3.37 -24.40
CA GLY A 462 12.56 -3.80 -24.95
C GLY A 462 13.41 -4.66 -24.00
N ASP A 463 12.78 -5.32 -23.01
CA ASP A 463 13.49 -6.08 -21.99
C ASP A 463 14.19 -7.32 -22.56
N GLN A 464 15.51 -7.39 -22.37
CA GLN A 464 16.35 -8.52 -22.75
C GLN A 464 16.96 -9.25 -21.56
N THR A 465 16.61 -8.86 -20.33
CA THR A 465 17.18 -9.44 -19.10
C THR A 465 16.64 -10.83 -18.77
N HIS A 466 15.51 -11.22 -19.38
CA HIS A 466 14.92 -12.54 -19.17
C HIS A 466 15.82 -13.64 -19.77
N PRO A 467 16.06 -14.77 -19.06
CA PRO A 467 16.92 -15.85 -19.56
C PRO A 467 16.51 -16.41 -20.94
N GLU A 468 15.22 -16.38 -21.22
CA GLU A 468 14.64 -16.85 -22.50
C GLU A 468 14.28 -15.73 -23.48
N SER A 469 14.89 -14.55 -23.33
CA SER A 469 14.64 -13.38 -24.17
C SER A 469 14.67 -13.73 -25.67
N GLN A 470 15.72 -14.43 -26.13
CA GLN A 470 15.86 -14.79 -27.55
C GLN A 470 14.66 -15.61 -28.07
N ALA A 471 14.13 -16.54 -27.27
CA ALA A 471 12.96 -17.34 -27.65
C ALA A 471 11.68 -16.48 -27.70
N ILE A 472 11.50 -15.58 -26.74
CA ILE A 472 10.37 -14.64 -26.69
C ILE A 472 10.35 -13.75 -27.94
N TYR A 473 11.50 -13.19 -28.31
CA TYR A 473 11.61 -12.34 -29.50
C TYR A 473 11.35 -13.10 -30.80
N ARG A 474 11.78 -14.37 -30.91
CA ARG A 474 11.42 -15.23 -32.06
C ARG A 474 9.92 -15.47 -32.17
N VAL A 475 9.23 -15.67 -31.03
CA VAL A 475 7.76 -15.79 -31.00
C VAL A 475 7.11 -14.50 -31.48
N LEU A 476 7.56 -13.35 -30.99
CA LEU A 476 7.06 -12.05 -31.43
C LEU A 476 7.24 -11.84 -32.93
N GLU A 477 8.43 -12.11 -33.47
CA GLU A 477 8.70 -11.95 -34.90
C GLU A 477 7.78 -12.83 -35.75
N ARG A 478 7.60 -14.10 -35.37
CA ARG A 478 6.70 -15.02 -36.07
C ARG A 478 5.24 -14.56 -36.01
N LEU A 479 4.80 -14.05 -34.85
CA LEU A 479 3.45 -13.51 -34.68
C LEU A 479 3.26 -12.24 -35.52
N SER A 480 4.21 -11.31 -35.49
CA SER A 480 4.17 -10.08 -36.28
C SER A 480 4.00 -10.36 -37.77
N ARG A 481 4.65 -11.41 -38.30
CA ARG A 481 4.44 -11.84 -39.70
C ARG A 481 3.01 -12.39 -39.92
N ARG A 482 2.50 -13.26 -39.03
CA ARG A 482 1.14 -13.84 -39.17
C ARG A 482 0.03 -12.79 -39.05
N ILE A 483 0.11 -11.88 -38.09
CA ILE A 483 -0.95 -10.89 -37.87
C ILE A 483 -1.02 -9.87 -39.01
N LYS A 484 0.11 -9.54 -39.66
CA LYS A 484 0.13 -8.68 -40.85
C LYS A 484 -0.64 -9.28 -42.02
N LEU A 485 -0.55 -10.61 -42.20
CA LEU A 485 -1.33 -11.33 -43.22
C LEU A 485 -2.84 -11.27 -42.96
N GLU A 486 -3.24 -11.14 -41.70
CA GLU A 486 -4.65 -10.95 -41.29
C GLU A 486 -5.09 -9.48 -41.33
N GLY A 487 -4.25 -8.58 -41.85
CA GLY A 487 -4.58 -7.16 -42.00
C GLY A 487 -4.30 -6.30 -40.76
N PHE A 488 -3.53 -6.78 -39.77
CA PHE A 488 -3.13 -5.92 -38.65
C PHE A 488 -2.15 -4.84 -39.11
N VAL A 489 -2.52 -3.58 -38.89
CA VAL A 489 -1.67 -2.41 -39.14
C VAL A 489 -1.26 -1.81 -37.79
N PRO A 490 0.05 -1.76 -37.46
CA PRO A 490 0.54 -1.12 -36.25
C PRO A 490 0.15 0.35 -36.19
N SER A 491 -0.25 0.84 -35.01
CA SER A 491 -0.68 2.24 -34.84
C SER A 491 0.53 3.18 -34.74
N ARG A 492 1.24 3.40 -35.85
CA ARG A 492 2.48 4.20 -35.93
C ARG A 492 2.30 5.64 -35.45
N GLU A 493 1.10 6.19 -35.56
CA GLU A 493 0.70 7.50 -35.03
C GLU A 493 0.87 7.63 -33.51
N LEU A 494 0.92 6.52 -32.78
CA LEU A 494 1.19 6.51 -31.33
C LEU A 494 2.67 6.72 -30.99
N VAL A 495 3.57 6.52 -31.95
CA VAL A 495 5.00 6.79 -31.80
C VAL A 495 5.28 8.20 -32.28
N LEU A 496 5.14 9.14 -31.36
CA LEU A 496 5.27 10.58 -31.59
C LEU A 496 6.73 11.06 -31.71
N MET A 497 7.68 10.13 -31.86
CA MET A 497 9.09 10.43 -32.12
C MET A 497 9.28 10.61 -33.62
N ASP A 498 10.10 11.59 -34.00
CA ASP A 498 10.50 11.82 -35.38
C ASP A 498 11.59 10.81 -35.77
N ILE A 499 11.17 9.58 -36.02
CA ILE A 499 12.00 8.43 -36.40
C ILE A 499 11.37 7.73 -37.60
N SER A 500 12.12 6.84 -38.27
CA SER A 500 11.62 6.10 -39.43
C SER A 500 10.37 5.28 -39.08
N GLU A 501 9.51 5.03 -40.07
CA GLU A 501 8.29 4.23 -39.87
C GLU A 501 8.61 2.80 -39.42
N GLU A 502 9.75 2.26 -39.84
CA GLU A 502 10.29 0.98 -39.40
C GLU A 502 10.68 1.01 -37.91
N GLU A 503 11.32 2.08 -37.44
CA GLU A 503 11.67 2.24 -36.01
C GLU A 503 10.44 2.50 -35.14
N LYS A 504 9.44 3.23 -35.65
CA LYS A 504 8.14 3.37 -34.97
C LYS A 504 7.51 2.00 -34.75
N GLU A 505 7.48 1.18 -35.79
CA GLU A 505 6.95 -0.17 -35.71
C GLU A 505 7.79 -1.09 -34.80
N GLY A 506 9.12 -1.00 -34.85
CA GLY A 506 10.04 -1.72 -33.97
C GLY A 506 9.79 -1.41 -32.49
N ASN A 507 9.59 -0.13 -32.16
CA ASN A 507 9.25 0.30 -30.81
C ASN A 507 7.91 -0.27 -30.32
N LEU A 508 6.89 -0.28 -31.17
CA LEU A 508 5.57 -0.85 -30.85
C LEU A 508 5.64 -2.37 -30.64
N ASN A 509 6.52 -3.07 -31.36
CA ASN A 509 6.69 -4.53 -31.24
C ASN A 509 7.34 -4.96 -29.92
N CYS A 510 8.07 -4.05 -29.27
CA CYS A 510 8.80 -4.32 -28.02
C CYS A 510 8.05 -3.86 -26.76
N HIS A 511 6.75 -3.55 -26.86
CA HIS A 511 5.94 -3.22 -25.69
C HIS A 511 5.92 -4.37 -24.67
N SER A 512 5.92 -4.02 -23.38
CA SER A 512 5.99 -5.01 -22.30
C SER A 512 4.81 -5.98 -22.31
N GLU A 513 3.62 -5.55 -22.73
CA GLU A 513 2.46 -6.44 -22.87
C GLU A 513 2.69 -7.54 -23.92
N LYS A 514 3.30 -7.18 -25.05
CA LYS A 514 3.58 -8.10 -26.14
C LYS A 514 4.62 -9.12 -25.69
N LEU A 515 5.67 -8.68 -25.00
CA LEU A 515 6.69 -9.56 -24.41
C LEU A 515 6.07 -10.54 -23.40
N ALA A 516 5.25 -10.05 -22.48
CA ALA A 516 4.56 -10.89 -21.49
C ALA A 516 3.61 -11.90 -22.17
N THR A 517 2.84 -11.47 -23.17
CA THR A 517 1.93 -12.35 -23.93
C THR A 517 2.72 -13.39 -24.72
N ALA A 518 3.82 -13.00 -25.39
CA ALA A 518 4.67 -13.90 -26.16
C ALA A 518 5.34 -14.95 -25.26
N TYR A 519 5.78 -14.57 -24.06
CA TYR A 519 6.26 -15.53 -23.07
C TYR A 519 5.13 -16.49 -22.63
N GLY A 520 3.92 -15.98 -22.41
CA GLY A 520 2.74 -16.80 -22.17
C GLY A 520 2.52 -17.83 -23.29
N ILE A 521 2.55 -17.39 -24.55
CA ILE A 521 2.40 -18.25 -25.74
C ILE A 521 3.49 -19.32 -25.80
N LEU A 522 4.73 -18.94 -25.51
CA LEU A 522 5.88 -19.84 -25.53
C LEU A 522 5.76 -20.98 -24.51
N LYS A 523 5.24 -20.70 -23.32
CA LYS A 523 5.31 -21.61 -22.17
C LYS A 523 4.08 -22.47 -21.92
N THR A 524 3.02 -22.26 -22.66
CA THR A 524 1.73 -22.89 -22.36
C THR A 524 1.18 -23.59 -23.61
N SER A 525 0.41 -24.65 -23.38
CA SER A 525 -0.18 -25.41 -24.47
C SER A 525 -1.13 -24.56 -25.32
N PRO A 526 -1.31 -24.89 -26.61
CA PRO A 526 -2.28 -24.23 -27.47
C PRO A 526 -3.67 -24.15 -26.82
N ARG A 527 -4.39 -23.05 -27.09
CA ARG A 527 -5.73 -22.74 -26.56
C ARG A 527 -5.83 -22.47 -25.04
N THR A 528 -4.77 -22.65 -24.26
CA THR A 528 -4.79 -22.29 -22.83
C THR A 528 -5.04 -20.79 -22.64
N GLU A 529 -5.78 -20.36 -21.62
CA GLU A 529 -5.96 -18.91 -21.37
C GLU A 529 -4.63 -18.24 -20.95
N ILE A 530 -4.29 -17.09 -21.53
CA ILE A 530 -3.13 -16.28 -21.10
C ILE A 530 -3.62 -15.13 -20.23
N ARG A 531 -2.96 -14.88 -19.09
CA ARG A 531 -3.27 -13.76 -18.21
C ARG A 531 -2.08 -12.82 -18.09
N VAL A 532 -2.24 -11.57 -18.49
CA VAL A 532 -1.22 -10.53 -18.38
C VAL A 532 -1.75 -9.41 -17.51
N SER A 533 -0.93 -8.91 -16.59
CA SER A 533 -1.24 -7.72 -15.81
C SER A 533 -0.27 -6.59 -16.17
N LYS A 534 -0.75 -5.34 -16.13
CA LYS A 534 0.03 -4.14 -16.46
C LYS A 534 -0.24 -3.02 -15.45
N ASN A 535 0.81 -2.24 -15.14
CA ASN A 535 0.75 -1.11 -14.20
C ASN A 535 0.18 0.19 -14.81
N LEU A 536 0.07 0.26 -16.14
CA LEU A 536 -0.48 1.37 -16.90
C LEU A 536 -1.66 0.89 -17.74
N ARG A 537 -2.49 1.82 -18.20
CA ARG A 537 -3.55 1.55 -19.18
C ARG A 537 -2.94 0.91 -20.44
N THR A 538 -3.62 -0.09 -21.00
CA THR A 538 -3.21 -0.70 -22.29
C THR A 538 -3.15 0.38 -23.37
N CYS A 539 -2.23 0.31 -24.34
CA CYS A 539 -2.24 1.27 -25.46
C CYS A 539 -3.09 0.73 -26.63
N LEU A 540 -3.51 1.62 -27.53
CA LEU A 540 -4.37 1.26 -28.67
C LEU A 540 -3.72 0.18 -29.56
N ASP A 541 -2.40 0.28 -29.79
CA ASP A 541 -1.65 -0.74 -30.56
C ASP A 541 -1.64 -2.11 -29.86
N CYS A 542 -1.33 -2.17 -28.57
CA CYS A 542 -1.36 -3.43 -27.82
C CYS A 542 -2.77 -4.04 -27.78
N HIS A 543 -3.80 -3.21 -27.61
CA HIS A 543 -5.19 -3.64 -27.60
C HIS A 543 -5.59 -4.24 -28.96
N GLY A 544 -5.31 -3.55 -30.06
CA GLY A 544 -5.56 -4.05 -31.42
C GLY A 544 -4.75 -5.31 -31.73
N TRP A 545 -3.49 -5.35 -31.32
CA TRP A 545 -2.61 -6.50 -31.49
C TRP A 545 -3.18 -7.74 -30.78
N MET A 546 -3.62 -7.60 -29.52
CA MET A 546 -4.20 -8.70 -28.75
C MET A 546 -5.49 -9.24 -29.36
N LYS A 547 -6.35 -8.37 -29.92
CA LYS A 547 -7.53 -8.80 -30.69
C LYS A 547 -7.10 -9.74 -31.81
N VAL A 548 -6.20 -9.32 -32.69
CA VAL A 548 -5.79 -10.14 -33.84
C VAL A 548 -5.07 -11.42 -33.40
N VAL A 549 -4.20 -11.35 -32.38
CA VAL A 549 -3.53 -12.55 -31.85
C VAL A 549 -4.52 -13.56 -31.26
N SER A 550 -5.56 -13.11 -30.55
CA SER A 550 -6.59 -13.99 -30.01
C SER A 550 -7.32 -14.78 -31.10
N LYS A 551 -7.58 -14.14 -32.26
CA LYS A 551 -8.16 -14.76 -33.45
C LYS A 551 -7.19 -15.76 -34.09
N VAL A 552 -5.96 -15.32 -34.38
CA VAL A 552 -4.93 -16.11 -35.10
C VAL A 552 -4.53 -17.38 -34.36
N LEU A 553 -4.49 -17.31 -33.03
CA LEU A 553 -4.10 -18.45 -32.19
C LEU A 553 -5.30 -19.24 -31.65
N ASN A 554 -6.52 -18.80 -31.93
CA ASN A 554 -7.76 -19.31 -31.33
C ASN A 554 -7.62 -19.46 -29.81
N ARG A 555 -7.29 -18.34 -29.15
CA ARG A 555 -6.80 -18.34 -27.77
C ARG A 555 -7.34 -17.13 -27.03
N VAL A 556 -7.83 -17.38 -25.81
CA VAL A 556 -8.27 -16.31 -24.91
C VAL A 556 -7.05 -15.63 -24.30
N ILE A 557 -6.99 -14.31 -24.41
CA ILE A 557 -5.98 -13.48 -23.75
C ILE A 557 -6.73 -12.54 -22.82
N LEU A 558 -6.48 -12.67 -21.52
CA LEU A 558 -7.04 -11.81 -20.49
C LEU A 558 -5.95 -10.83 -20.06
N VAL A 559 -6.19 -9.53 -20.24
CA VAL A 559 -5.28 -8.48 -19.82
C VAL A 559 -5.93 -7.58 -18.80
N ARG A 560 -5.29 -7.48 -17.63
CA ARG A 560 -5.65 -6.52 -16.61
C ARG A 560 -4.75 -5.31 -16.74
N ASP A 561 -5.35 -4.16 -17.03
CA ASP A 561 -4.65 -2.89 -16.89
C ASP A 561 -4.94 -2.24 -15.53
N ARG A 562 -4.55 -0.97 -15.35
CA ARG A 562 -4.75 -0.26 -14.09
C ARG A 562 -6.24 -0.06 -13.73
N LEU A 563 -7.14 -0.05 -14.72
CA LEU A 563 -8.55 0.33 -14.56
C LEU A 563 -9.49 -0.88 -14.68
N ARG A 564 -9.23 -1.78 -15.63
CA ARG A 564 -10.16 -2.84 -16.01
C ARG A 564 -9.49 -4.08 -16.57
N PHE A 565 -10.30 -5.11 -16.76
CA PHE A 565 -9.99 -6.26 -17.59
C PHE A 565 -10.41 -6.06 -19.03
N HIS A 566 -9.59 -6.63 -19.91
CA HIS A 566 -9.81 -6.80 -21.34
C HIS A 566 -9.73 -8.28 -21.63
N ARG A 567 -10.86 -8.91 -21.97
CA ARG A 567 -10.89 -10.30 -22.42
C ARG A 567 -10.91 -10.30 -23.94
N PHE A 568 -9.80 -10.70 -24.54
CA PHE A 568 -9.66 -10.85 -25.98
C PHE A 568 -9.97 -12.28 -26.39
N GLU A 569 -10.97 -12.43 -27.25
CA GLU A 569 -11.47 -13.71 -27.71
C GLU A 569 -11.99 -13.56 -29.14
N SER A 570 -11.53 -14.44 -30.03
CA SER A 570 -11.96 -14.52 -31.44
C SER A 570 -11.89 -13.19 -32.21
N GLY A 571 -10.90 -12.32 -31.92
CA GLY A 571 -10.75 -11.03 -32.60
C GLY A 571 -11.52 -9.87 -31.97
N SER A 572 -12.27 -10.13 -30.90
CA SER A 572 -13.05 -9.12 -30.17
C SER A 572 -12.48 -8.90 -28.77
N CYS A 573 -12.86 -7.79 -28.13
CA CYS A 573 -12.55 -7.52 -26.74
C CYS A 573 -13.83 -7.27 -25.95
N SER A 574 -13.89 -7.73 -24.70
CA SER A 574 -15.03 -7.50 -23.79
C SER A 574 -15.33 -6.02 -23.50
N CYS A 575 -14.45 -5.10 -23.89
CA CYS A 575 -14.70 -3.66 -23.77
C CYS A 575 -15.52 -3.05 -24.92
N GLY A 576 -15.75 -3.78 -26.01
CA GLY A 576 -16.42 -3.23 -27.19
C GLY A 576 -15.67 -2.04 -27.81
N ASP A 577 -14.34 -1.97 -27.64
CA ASP A 577 -13.48 -0.84 -28.00
C ASP A 577 -13.80 0.48 -27.27
N TYR A 578 -14.61 0.43 -26.20
CA TYR A 578 -14.90 1.54 -25.30
C TYR A 578 -14.08 1.39 -24.00
N TRP A 579 -12.88 1.99 -23.95
CA TRP A 579 -11.98 1.83 -22.81
C TRP A 579 -10.97 2.93 -22.63
#